data_AF-A0A1I2JZB1-F1
#
_entry.id   AF-A0A1I2JZB1-F1
#
_cell.length_a   1.000
_cell.length_b   1.000
_cell.length_c   1.000
_cell.angle_alpha   90.00
_cell.angle_beta   90.00
_cell.angle_gamma   90.00
#
_symmetry.space_group_name_H-M   'P 1'
#
loop_
_entity.id
_entity.type
_entity.pdbx_description
1 polymer ?
#
loop_
_entity_poly.entity_id
_entity_poly.type
_entity_poly.pdbx_seq_one_letter_code
_entity_poly.pdbx_strand_id
1 'polypeptide(L)'
;MRYLCLLATISALVFGSFSASASKEGILRMDTFELTSDGIGGSGPVTISGKQGNNGISKLTIAAFGKRFVLNEVQLAAIQGLPINGLQLSYEAGYKELGGRTVYLVLSKGFTSGTVGQKFVVITENGAIEITDELR
;
A
#
# COMPACT_ATOMS: atom_id res chain seq x y z
N MET A 1 -25.04 -44.65 -35.44
CA MET A 1 -23.96 -44.41 -34.44
C MET A 1 -23.41 -42.97 -34.44
N ARG A 2 -23.21 -42.28 -35.58
CA ARG A 2 -22.76 -40.85 -35.61
C ARG A 2 -23.68 -39.86 -34.88
N TYR A 3 -25.00 -40.04 -34.96
CA TYR A 3 -25.97 -39.13 -34.32
C TYR A 3 -26.10 -39.34 -32.81
N LEU A 4 -25.77 -40.53 -32.29
CA LEU A 4 -25.85 -40.84 -30.86
C LEU A 4 -24.69 -40.19 -30.08
N CYS A 5 -23.50 -40.11 -30.68
CA CYS A 5 -22.36 -39.37 -30.10
C CYS A 5 -22.55 -37.86 -30.13
N LEU A 6 -23.31 -37.33 -31.10
CA LEU A 6 -23.58 -35.89 -31.22
C LEU A 6 -24.57 -35.39 -30.15
N LEU A 7 -25.55 -36.23 -29.78
CA LEU A 7 -26.51 -35.92 -28.71
C LEU A 7 -25.88 -35.95 -27.31
N ALA A 8 -24.91 -36.82 -27.08
CA ALA A 8 -24.19 -36.89 -25.80
C ALA A 8 -23.27 -35.68 -25.56
N THR A 9 -22.71 -35.09 -26.62
CA THR A 9 -21.83 -33.92 -26.52
C THR A 9 -22.59 -32.63 -26.27
N ILE A 10 -23.80 -32.47 -26.82
CA ILE A 10 -24.64 -31.28 -26.59
C ILE A 10 -25.20 -31.25 -25.16
N SER A 11 -25.54 -32.42 -24.58
CA SER A 11 -26.08 -32.49 -23.22
C SER A 11 -25.05 -32.11 -22.15
N ALA A 12 -23.76 -32.34 -22.39
CA ALA A 12 -22.68 -31.98 -21.46
C ALA A 12 -22.38 -30.47 -21.39
N LEU A 13 -22.77 -29.69 -22.42
CA LEU A 13 -22.56 -28.23 -22.46
C LEU A 13 -23.61 -27.45 -21.66
N VAL A 14 -24.79 -28.03 -21.40
CA VAL A 14 -25.90 -27.32 -20.73
C VAL A 14 -25.76 -27.30 -19.20
N PHE A 15 -24.99 -28.23 -18.62
CA PHE A 15 -24.76 -28.29 -17.16
C PHE A 15 -23.49 -27.57 -16.69
N GLY A 16 -22.75 -26.90 -17.59
CA GLY A 16 -21.48 -26.25 -17.29
C GLY A 16 -21.56 -24.81 -16.78
N SER A 17 -22.75 -24.19 -16.73
CA SER A 17 -22.89 -22.79 -16.33
C SER A 17 -23.20 -22.64 -14.85
N PHE A 18 -22.33 -23.17 -13.99
CA PHE A 18 -22.32 -22.72 -12.60
C PHE A 18 -21.86 -21.26 -12.59
N SER A 19 -22.76 -20.35 -12.23
CA SER A 19 -22.41 -18.95 -12.00
C SER A 19 -21.37 -18.88 -10.89
N ALA A 20 -20.10 -18.73 -11.27
CA ALA A 20 -19.04 -18.43 -10.34
C ALA A 20 -19.38 -17.11 -9.65
N SER A 21 -19.82 -17.19 -8.40
CA SER A 21 -20.07 -16.02 -7.57
C SER A 21 -18.72 -15.49 -7.10
N ALA A 22 -18.13 -14.58 -7.88
CA ALA A 22 -17.00 -13.79 -7.40
C ALA A 22 -17.53 -12.80 -6.36
N SER A 23 -16.99 -12.85 -5.13
CA SER A 23 -17.28 -11.86 -4.09
C SER A 23 -16.99 -10.46 -4.64
N LYS A 24 -17.99 -9.56 -4.60
CA LYS A 24 -17.84 -8.16 -5.01
C LYS A 24 -17.18 -7.37 -3.87
N GLU A 25 -15.91 -7.65 -3.62
CA GLU A 25 -15.14 -6.88 -2.64
C GLU A 25 -14.89 -5.45 -3.16
N GLY A 26 -15.04 -4.48 -2.27
CA GLY A 26 -14.76 -3.07 -2.54
C GLY A 26 -13.72 -2.52 -1.57
N ILE A 27 -12.99 -1.50 -1.99
CA ILE A 27 -11.97 -0.86 -1.15
C ILE A 27 -12.61 0.22 -0.29
N LEU A 28 -12.38 0.14 1.02
CA LEU A 28 -12.64 1.23 1.95
C LEU A 28 -11.40 2.12 2.04
N ARG A 29 -11.39 3.16 1.21
CA ARG A 29 -10.31 4.14 1.16
C ARG A 29 -10.19 4.88 2.50
N MET A 30 -8.97 5.04 3.03
CA MET A 30 -8.73 5.84 4.23
C MET A 30 -8.78 7.33 3.90
N ASP A 31 -9.84 8.05 4.29
CA ASP A 31 -9.97 9.51 4.08
C ASP A 31 -9.01 10.31 4.95
N THR A 32 -8.92 9.92 6.22
CA THR A 32 -8.00 10.48 7.22
C THR A 32 -7.39 9.32 7.97
N PHE A 33 -6.09 9.40 8.25
CA PHE A 33 -5.41 8.36 9.01
C PHE A 33 -4.34 8.95 9.91
N GLU A 34 -4.10 8.26 11.02
CA GLU A 34 -2.99 8.50 11.93
C GLU A 34 -2.48 7.15 12.43
N LEU A 35 -1.15 6.98 12.42
CA LEU A 35 -0.45 5.79 12.89
C LEU A 35 0.69 6.25 13.80
N THR A 36 0.68 5.76 15.02
CA THR A 36 1.68 6.09 16.06
C THR A 36 2.44 4.85 16.49
N SER A 37 3.72 5.03 16.81
CA SER A 37 4.57 4.01 17.42
C SER A 37 5.50 4.70 18.42
N ASP A 38 5.73 4.07 19.58
CA ASP A 38 6.76 4.52 20.53
C ASP A 38 8.17 4.42 19.95
N GLY A 39 8.32 3.69 18.83
CA GLY A 39 9.58 3.47 18.13
C GLY A 39 10.42 2.35 18.71
N ILE A 40 11.46 1.99 17.98
CA ILE A 40 12.49 1.04 18.39
C ILE A 40 13.88 1.56 18.01
N GLY A 41 14.89 1.16 18.79
CA GLY A 41 16.28 1.58 18.57
C GLY A 41 16.41 3.10 18.51
N GLY A 42 16.99 3.60 17.42
CA GLY A 42 17.22 5.03 17.22
C GLY A 42 16.10 5.79 16.50
N SER A 43 14.96 5.18 16.18
CA SER A 43 13.86 5.90 15.51
C SER A 43 13.24 6.99 16.38
N GLY A 44 13.20 6.76 17.71
CA GLY A 44 12.34 7.51 18.62
C GLY A 44 10.85 7.37 18.27
N PRO A 45 9.96 8.09 18.95
CA PRO A 45 8.54 8.06 18.63
C PRO A 45 8.29 8.43 17.17
N VAL A 46 7.47 7.62 16.49
CA VAL A 46 7.09 7.81 15.10
C VAL A 46 5.60 8.12 15.02
N THR A 47 5.23 9.16 14.29
CA THR A 47 3.82 9.50 14.01
C THR A 47 3.65 9.81 12.55
N ILE A 48 2.74 9.12 11.89
CA ILE A 48 2.34 9.40 10.51
C ILE A 48 0.89 9.83 10.53
N SER A 49 0.59 10.95 9.89
CA SER A 49 -0.77 11.41 9.68
C SER A 49 -0.98 11.85 8.25
N GLY A 50 -2.18 11.63 7.71
CA GLY A 50 -2.47 12.03 6.35
C GLY A 50 -3.94 12.16 6.03
N LYS A 51 -4.18 12.73 4.85
CA LYS A 51 -5.50 12.88 4.24
C LYS A 51 -5.46 12.39 2.80
N GLN A 52 -6.52 11.73 2.38
CA GLN A 52 -6.67 11.23 1.02
C GLN A 52 -7.96 11.77 0.41
N GLY A 53 -7.86 12.24 -0.83
CA GLY A 53 -9.00 12.61 -1.65
C GLY A 53 -9.19 11.62 -2.80
N ASN A 54 -9.97 12.04 -3.79
CA ASN A 54 -10.22 11.22 -4.99
C ASN A 54 -8.97 10.99 -5.84
N ASN A 55 -7.98 11.90 -5.75
CA ASN A 55 -6.75 11.84 -6.55
C ASN A 55 -5.57 11.20 -5.79
N GLY A 56 -5.83 10.58 -4.64
CA GLY A 56 -4.80 10.02 -3.76
C GLY A 56 -4.49 10.93 -2.57
N ILE A 57 -3.31 10.74 -1.98
CA ILE A 57 -2.93 11.41 -0.74
C ILE A 57 -2.70 12.91 -1.01
N SER A 58 -3.45 13.74 -0.30
CA SER A 58 -3.42 15.21 -0.40
C SER A 58 -2.59 15.87 0.70
N LYS A 59 -2.33 15.14 1.80
CA LYS A 59 -1.47 15.58 2.88
C LYS A 59 -0.83 14.35 3.51
N LEU A 60 0.48 14.41 3.73
CA LEU A 60 1.21 13.44 4.54
C LEU A 60 2.21 14.17 5.43
N THR A 61 2.17 13.85 6.72
CA THR A 61 3.08 14.38 7.71
C THR A 61 3.65 13.24 8.51
N ILE A 62 4.97 13.24 8.68
CA ILE A 62 5.72 12.17 9.30
C ILE A 62 6.60 12.80 10.37
N ALA A 63 6.46 12.35 11.61
CA ALA A 63 7.39 12.67 12.68
C ALA A 63 8.23 11.41 12.95
N ALA A 64 9.55 11.54 12.88
CA ALA A 64 10.51 10.47 13.14
C ALA A 64 11.88 11.09 13.46
N PHE A 65 12.73 10.40 14.21
CA PHE A 65 14.08 10.89 14.59
C PHE A 65 14.06 12.25 15.31
N GLY A 66 12.98 12.55 16.04
CA GLY A 66 12.76 13.84 16.69
C GLY A 66 12.51 15.01 15.72
N LYS A 67 12.28 14.73 14.42
CA LYS A 67 12.02 15.73 13.37
C LYS A 67 10.61 15.55 12.82
N ARG A 68 10.05 16.64 12.28
CA ARG A 68 8.75 16.64 11.59
C ARG A 68 8.97 16.95 10.12
N PHE A 69 8.46 16.07 9.27
CA PHE A 69 8.51 16.13 7.82
C PHE A 69 7.11 16.29 7.26
N VAL A 70 6.93 17.24 6.34
CA VAL A 70 5.68 17.42 5.61
C VAL A 70 6.03 17.21 4.14
N LEU A 71 5.36 16.25 3.49
CA LEU A 71 5.63 15.99 2.08
C LEU A 71 5.20 17.20 1.24
N ASN A 72 6.07 17.60 0.32
CA ASN A 72 5.79 18.67 -0.64
C ASN A 72 4.96 18.15 -1.83
N GLU A 73 4.55 19.06 -2.72
CA GLU A 73 3.70 18.72 -3.87
C GLU A 73 4.31 17.69 -4.81
N VAL A 74 5.62 17.76 -5.08
CA VAL A 74 6.33 16.80 -5.93
C VAL A 74 6.33 15.40 -5.31
N GLN A 75 6.56 15.32 -4.00
CA GLN A 75 6.51 14.08 -3.25
C GLN A 75 5.08 13.52 -3.18
N LEU A 76 4.09 14.37 -2.94
CA LEU A 76 2.68 13.97 -2.94
C LEU A 76 2.24 13.47 -4.32
N ALA A 77 2.74 14.06 -5.40
CA ALA A 77 2.47 13.60 -6.76
C ALA A 77 2.98 12.16 -7.00
N ALA A 78 4.14 11.80 -6.42
CA ALA A 78 4.73 10.46 -6.56
C ALA A 78 3.90 9.33 -5.89
N ILE A 79 3.04 9.68 -4.93
CA ILE A 79 2.11 8.74 -4.25
C ILE A 79 0.67 8.81 -4.78
N GLN A 80 0.41 9.57 -5.86
CA GLN A 80 -0.94 9.64 -6.45
C GLN A 80 -1.36 8.33 -7.13
N GLY A 81 -2.66 8.19 -7.39
CA GLY A 81 -3.23 7.07 -8.15
C GLY A 81 -3.43 5.78 -7.35
N LEU A 82 -3.05 5.73 -6.08
CA LEU A 82 -3.26 4.58 -5.20
C LEU A 82 -4.28 4.93 -4.11
N PRO A 83 -5.54 4.43 -4.17
CA PRO A 83 -6.50 4.57 -3.08
C PRO A 83 -6.12 3.63 -1.93
N ILE A 84 -5.38 4.14 -0.95
CA ILE A 84 -4.82 3.31 0.12
C ILE A 84 -5.86 2.97 1.17
N ASN A 85 -5.76 1.74 1.67
CA ASN A 85 -6.51 1.21 2.82
C ASN A 85 -5.63 0.41 3.79
N GLY A 86 -4.31 0.40 3.59
CA GLY A 86 -3.34 -0.18 4.51
C GLY A 86 -2.12 0.71 4.73
N LEU A 87 -1.55 0.63 5.93
CA LEU A 87 -0.32 1.30 6.36
C LEU A 87 0.56 0.29 7.08
N GLN A 88 1.88 0.36 6.87
CA GLN A 88 2.85 -0.41 7.64
C GLN A 88 4.07 0.47 7.94
N LEU A 89 4.61 0.31 9.15
CA LEU A 89 5.81 0.99 9.64
C LEU A 89 6.92 -0.03 9.91
N SER A 90 8.12 0.28 9.43
CA SER A 90 9.33 -0.50 9.71
C SER A 90 10.51 0.43 10.01
N TYR A 91 11.50 -0.06 10.75
CA TYR A 91 12.73 0.66 11.09
C TYR A 91 13.95 -0.19 10.76
N GLU A 92 14.97 0.45 10.24
CA GLU A 92 16.29 -0.12 10.03
C GLU A 92 17.36 0.78 10.66
N ALA A 93 18.31 0.18 11.38
CA ALA A 93 19.40 0.93 11.99
C ALA A 93 20.37 1.51 10.96
N GLY A 94 20.55 0.82 9.83
CA GLY A 94 21.42 1.19 8.72
C GLY A 94 22.89 1.39 9.12
N TYR A 95 23.71 1.72 8.13
CA TYR A 95 25.07 2.21 8.33
C TYR A 95 25.10 3.72 8.09
N LYS A 96 25.73 4.48 8.99
CA LYS A 96 25.81 5.96 8.88
C LYS A 96 26.32 6.43 7.53
N GLU A 97 27.26 5.70 6.94
CA GLU A 97 27.88 6.01 5.65
C GLU A 97 26.95 5.83 4.43
N LEU A 98 25.86 5.08 4.59
CA LEU A 98 24.89 4.76 3.52
C LEU A 98 23.52 5.42 3.72
N GLY A 99 23.44 6.44 4.59
CA GLY A 99 22.19 7.14 4.89
C GLY A 99 21.71 6.99 6.33
N GLY A 100 22.37 6.12 7.11
CA GLY A 100 22.11 5.97 8.54
C GLY A 100 20.79 5.26 8.84
N ARG A 101 20.18 5.63 9.96
CA ARG A 101 18.90 5.07 10.41
C ARG A 101 17.77 5.45 9.46
N THR A 102 16.89 4.50 9.18
CA THR A 102 15.81 4.67 8.21
C THR A 102 14.47 4.19 8.77
N VAL A 103 13.43 4.99 8.56
CA VAL A 103 12.03 4.61 8.77
C VAL A 103 11.38 4.41 7.41
N TYR A 104 10.71 3.28 7.25
CA TYR A 104 9.94 2.94 6.06
C TYR A 104 8.46 2.98 6.39
N LEU A 105 7.71 3.67 5.53
CA LEU A 105 6.26 3.64 5.52
C LEU A 105 5.79 2.97 4.23
N VAL A 106 5.07 1.86 4.37
CA VAL A 106 4.38 1.22 3.26
C VAL A 106 2.94 1.74 3.21
N LEU A 107 2.56 2.26 2.06
CA LEU A 107 1.20 2.68 1.72
C LEU A 107 0.63 1.64 0.77
N SER A 108 -0.41 0.92 1.18
CA SER A 108 -0.94 -0.20 0.39
C SER A 108 -2.41 -0.05 0.03
N LYS A 109 -2.74 -0.57 -1.15
CA LYS A 109 -4.10 -0.89 -1.59
C LYS A 109 -4.23 -2.41 -1.55
N GLY A 110 -5.13 -2.91 -0.72
CA GLY A 110 -5.33 -4.33 -0.53
C GLY A 110 -6.80 -4.71 -0.39
N PHE A 111 -7.02 -6.00 -0.58
CA PHE A 111 -8.26 -6.73 -0.37
C PHE A 111 -7.97 -7.85 0.63
N THR A 112 -9.01 -8.53 1.10
CA THR A 112 -8.87 -9.74 1.93
C THR A 112 -8.07 -10.83 1.22
N SER A 113 -8.07 -10.85 -0.11
CA SER A 113 -7.30 -11.76 -0.95
C SER A 113 -5.82 -11.40 -1.11
N GLY A 114 -5.41 -10.19 -0.72
CA GLY A 114 -4.02 -9.75 -0.80
C GLY A 114 -3.84 -8.29 -1.19
N THR A 115 -2.57 -7.90 -1.34
CA THR A 115 -2.19 -6.54 -1.74
C THR A 115 -2.12 -6.43 -3.26
N VAL A 116 -2.71 -5.36 -3.82
CA VAL A 116 -2.76 -5.11 -5.28
C VAL A 116 -1.94 -3.89 -5.70
N GLY A 117 -1.42 -3.11 -4.75
CA GLY A 117 -0.51 -2.01 -5.04
C GLY A 117 0.13 -1.46 -3.77
N GLN A 118 1.38 -1.01 -3.90
CA GLN A 118 2.16 -0.45 -2.80
C GLN A 118 2.95 0.78 -3.29
N LYS A 119 3.17 1.71 -2.37
CA LYS A 119 4.16 2.77 -2.47
C LYS A 119 4.96 2.78 -1.17
N PHE A 120 6.24 3.05 -1.27
CA PHE A 120 7.14 3.15 -0.12
C PHE A 120 7.54 4.60 0.06
N VAL A 121 7.41 5.10 1.27
CA VAL A 121 8.00 6.38 1.70
C VAL A 121 9.15 6.04 2.62
N VAL A 122 10.36 6.40 2.21
CA VAL A 122 11.61 6.12 2.91
C VAL A 122 12.11 7.42 3.53
N ILE A 123 12.36 7.40 4.84
CA ILE A 123 12.79 8.58 5.60
C ILE A 123 14.09 8.25 6.30
N THR A 124 15.16 8.95 5.98
CA THR A 124 16.45 8.79 6.65
C THR A 124 16.59 9.77 7.81
N GLU A 125 17.44 9.46 8.80
CA GLU A 125 17.69 10.33 9.95
C GLU A 125 18.25 11.71 9.57
N ASN A 126 18.93 11.79 8.42
CA ASN A 126 19.45 13.03 7.86
C ASN A 126 18.35 13.91 7.27
N GLY A 127 17.15 13.36 7.08
CA GLY A 127 15.96 14.06 6.58
C GLY A 127 15.74 13.91 5.08
N ALA A 128 16.44 13.00 4.41
CA ALA A 128 16.12 12.67 3.03
C ALA A 128 14.81 11.86 2.99
N ILE A 129 13.96 12.18 2.03
CA ILE A 129 12.68 11.49 1.80
C ILE A 129 12.67 11.01 0.37
N GLU A 130 12.56 9.70 0.19
CA GLU A 130 12.43 9.05 -1.10
C GLU A 130 11.07 8.35 -1.19
N ILE A 131 10.49 8.35 -2.39
CA ILE A 131 9.23 7.67 -2.69
C ILE A 131 9.49 6.74 -3.86
N THR A 132 9.20 5.45 -3.66
CA THR A 132 9.51 4.38 -4.63
C THR A 132 8.40 3.34 -4.68
N ASP A 133 8.36 2.59 -5.76
CA ASP A 133 7.42 1.49 -6.00
C ASP A 133 8.00 0.13 -5.55
N GLU A 134 9.32 0.10 -5.31
CA GLU A 134 10.08 -1.09 -4.92
C GLU A 134 11.08 -0.73 -3.82
N LEU A 135 11.16 -1.56 -2.78
CA LEU A 135 12.28 -1.55 -1.83
C LEU A 135 13.44 -2.34 -2.47
N ARG A 136 14.58 -1.67 -2.63
CA ARG A 136 15.83 -2.31 -3.07
C ARG A 136 16.47 -3.11 -1.94
#